data_AF-W4L9J9-F1
#
_entry.id   AF-W4L9J9-F1
#
_cell.length_a   1.000
_cell.length_b   1.000
_cell.length_c   1.000
_cell.angle_alpha   90.00
_cell.angle_beta   90.00
_cell.angle_gamma   90.00
#
_symmetry.space_group_name_H-M   'P 1'
#
loop_
_entity.id
_entity.type
_entity.pdbx_description
1 polymer ?
#
loop_
_entity_poly.entity_id
_entity_poly.type
_entity_poly.pdbx_seq_one_letter_code
_entity_poly.pdbx_strand_id
1 'polypeptide(L)'
;MREIADALGYIGSNDYRFAGQPVCALNPNHAEHLAKGGYDKAQLKQSLFELAKRPVREFRRASYFEHRQSELGEDLPDDRLIPLTERPEDLLIIVAGGSGAGWHNLCIPSFGNTRAVTVAVA
;
A
#
# COMPACT_ATOMS: atom_id res chain seq x y z
N MET A 1 -2.10 5.22 -12.10
CA MET A 1 -1.15 4.54 -11.19
C MET A 1 -0.63 5.46 -10.09
N ARG A 2 0.03 6.59 -10.40
CA ARG A 2 0.60 7.51 -9.40
C ARG A 2 -0.43 8.00 -8.36
N GLU A 3 -1.61 8.44 -8.80
CA GLU A 3 -2.69 8.86 -7.89
C GLU A 3 -3.12 7.77 -6.88
N ILE A 4 -3.14 6.49 -7.31
CA ILE A 4 -3.45 5.38 -6.40
C ILE A 4 -2.31 5.18 -5.40
N ALA A 5 -1.06 5.23 -5.88
CA ALA A 5 0.11 5.10 -5.03
C ALA A 5 0.21 6.25 -4.01
N ASP A 6 -0.19 7.47 -4.39
CA ASP A 6 -0.21 8.60 -3.48
C ASP A 6 -1.28 8.45 -2.39
N ALA A 7 -2.47 7.95 -2.76
CA ALA A 7 -3.53 7.61 -1.81
C ALA A 7 -3.14 6.45 -0.87
N LEU A 8 -2.45 5.41 -1.38
CA LEU A 8 -1.88 4.33 -0.56
C LEU A 8 -0.80 4.84 0.38
N GLY A 9 0.10 5.68 -0.13
CA GLY A 9 1.25 6.22 0.58
C GLY A 9 0.91 7.37 1.52
N TYR A 10 -0.28 7.39 2.12
CA TYR A 10 -0.67 8.37 3.11
C TYR A 10 0.23 8.25 4.36
N ILE A 11 0.99 9.31 4.66
CA ILE A 11 1.99 9.34 5.76
C ILE A 11 1.40 9.11 7.16
N GLY A 12 0.09 9.32 7.32
CA GLY A 12 -0.61 9.04 8.57
C GLY A 12 -1.00 7.57 8.75
N SER A 13 -0.70 6.70 7.77
CA SER A 13 -1.03 5.27 7.86
C SER A 13 -0.13 4.54 8.85
N ASN A 14 -0.74 3.69 9.68
CA ASN A 14 -0.03 2.75 10.54
C ASN A 14 0.83 1.76 9.75
N ASP A 15 0.54 1.53 8.47
CA ASP A 15 1.30 0.59 7.64
C ASP A 15 2.78 1.01 7.54
N TYR A 16 3.07 2.31 7.41
CA TYR A 16 4.47 2.78 7.44
C TYR A 16 5.18 2.47 8.75
N ARG A 17 4.46 2.56 9.87
CA ARG A 17 4.99 2.34 11.21
C ARG A 17 5.18 0.86 11.55
N PHE A 18 4.34 -0.01 11.02
CA PHE A 18 4.18 -1.39 11.49
C PHE A 18 4.10 -2.43 10.36
N ALA A 19 4.46 -2.07 9.13
CA ALA A 19 4.54 -2.98 7.98
C ALA A 19 3.27 -3.83 7.78
N GLY A 20 2.12 -3.16 7.68
CA GLY A 20 0.81 -3.82 7.63
C GLY A 20 0.45 -4.46 6.29
N GLN A 21 -0.82 -4.85 6.16
CA GLN A 21 -1.40 -5.36 4.90
C GLN A 21 -2.58 -4.47 4.45
N PRO A 22 -2.30 -3.25 3.92
CA PRO A 22 -3.34 -2.35 3.46
C PRO A 22 -4.10 -2.93 2.27
N VAL A 23 -5.35 -2.50 2.12
CA VAL A 23 -6.21 -2.90 1.00
C VAL A 23 -6.35 -1.76 0.00
N CYS A 24 -6.00 -2.01 -1.26
CA CYS A 24 -6.41 -1.20 -2.39
C CYS A 24 -7.62 -1.84 -3.07
N ALA A 25 -8.79 -1.23 -2.90
CA ALA A 25 -10.00 -1.60 -3.60
C ALA A 25 -10.12 -0.81 -4.90
N LEU A 26 -9.92 -1.50 -6.02
CA LEU A 26 -10.05 -0.93 -7.36
C LEU A 26 -11.50 -0.97 -7.82
N ASN A 27 -11.93 0.10 -8.48
CA ASN A 27 -13.15 0.04 -9.26
C ASN A 27 -12.98 -0.95 -10.44
N PRO A 28 -14.04 -1.68 -10.86
CA PRO A 28 -13.98 -2.59 -12.00
C PRO A 28 -13.42 -1.95 -13.29
N ASN A 29 -13.80 -0.71 -13.60
CA ASN A 29 -13.33 0.00 -14.79
C ASN A 29 -11.82 0.27 -14.72
N HIS A 30 -11.29 0.60 -13.55
CA HIS A 30 -9.86 0.83 -13.38
C HIS A 30 -9.07 -0.48 -13.44
N ALA A 31 -9.60 -1.55 -12.84
CA ALA A 31 -9.00 -2.87 -12.92
C ALA A 31 -8.93 -3.36 -14.38
N GLU A 32 -10.01 -3.20 -15.15
CA GLU A 32 -10.05 -3.54 -16.57
C GLU A 32 -9.08 -2.68 -17.39
N HIS A 33 -9.03 -1.37 -17.13
CA HIS A 33 -8.09 -0.47 -17.80
C HIS A 33 -6.63 -0.86 -17.55
N LEU A 34 -6.28 -1.22 -16.31
CA LEU A 34 -4.96 -1.70 -15.93
C LEU A 34 -4.61 -3.03 -16.64
N ALA A 35 -5.56 -3.98 -16.67
CA ALA A 35 -5.39 -5.25 -17.36
C ALA A 35 -5.18 -5.06 -18.88
N LYS A 36 -5.97 -4.18 -19.51
CA LYS A 36 -5.78 -3.79 -20.93
C LYS A 36 -4.43 -3.12 -21.18
N GLY A 37 -3.91 -2.42 -20.18
CA GLY A 37 -2.55 -1.85 -20.17
C GLY A 37 -1.44 -2.88 -19.94
N GLY A 38 -1.77 -4.17 -19.81
CA GLY A 38 -0.81 -5.26 -19.67
C GLY A 38 -0.37 -5.57 -18.24
N TYR A 39 -1.01 -4.97 -17.23
CA TYR A 39 -0.69 -5.28 -15.82
C TYR A 39 -1.39 -6.57 -15.37
N ASP A 40 -0.59 -7.52 -14.90
CA ASP A 40 -1.09 -8.54 -13.98
C ASP A 40 -1.09 -8.02 -12.52
N LYS A 41 -1.64 -8.84 -11.61
CA LYS A 41 -1.77 -8.48 -10.19
C LYS A 41 -0.40 -8.32 -9.49
N ALA A 42 0.60 -9.09 -9.88
CA ALA A 42 1.93 -9.04 -9.26
C ALA A 42 2.68 -7.76 -9.69
N GLN A 43 2.65 -7.45 -10.99
CA GLN A 43 3.20 -6.23 -11.57
C GLN A 43 2.54 -4.98 -10.98
N LEU A 44 1.21 -5.02 -10.80
CA LEU A 44 0.47 -3.94 -10.16
C LEU A 44 0.95 -3.72 -8.71
N LYS A 45 1.02 -4.79 -7.91
CA LYS A 45 1.50 -4.72 -6.52
C LYS A 45 2.91 -4.17 -6.44
N GLN A 46 3.83 -4.68 -7.26
CA GLN A 46 5.21 -4.19 -7.33
C GLN A 46 5.25 -2.69 -7.68
N SER A 47 4.47 -2.28 -8.68
CA SER A 47 4.45 -0.88 -9.12
C SER A 47 3.92 0.05 -8.04
N LEU A 48 2.82 -0.33 -7.37
CA LEU A 48 2.26 0.46 -6.27
C LEU A 48 3.20 0.48 -5.05
N PHE A 49 3.84 -0.64 -4.72
CA PHE A 49 4.82 -0.73 -3.65
C PHE A 49 6.00 0.23 -3.87
N GLU A 50 6.56 0.27 -5.07
CA GLU A 50 7.66 1.18 -5.42
C GLU A 50 7.21 2.64 -5.44
N LEU A 51 6.07 2.93 -6.07
CA LEU A 51 5.57 4.30 -6.22
C LEU A 51 5.06 4.90 -4.91
N ALA A 52 4.61 4.07 -3.97
CA ALA A 52 4.06 4.55 -2.71
C ALA A 52 5.15 4.98 -1.73
N LYS A 53 6.41 4.54 -1.89
CA LYS A 53 7.49 4.82 -0.92
C LYS A 53 7.60 6.31 -0.59
N ARG A 54 7.81 6.61 0.69
CA ARG A 54 7.97 7.99 1.20
C ARG A 54 9.34 8.19 1.83
N PRO A 55 9.98 9.35 1.64
CA PRO A 55 11.25 9.64 2.29
C PRO A 55 11.06 9.83 3.80
N VAL A 56 12.04 9.41 4.60
CA VAL A 56 12.01 9.52 6.09
C VAL A 56 11.69 10.94 6.55
N ARG A 57 12.18 11.97 5.87
CA ARG A 57 11.94 13.38 6.20
C ARG A 57 10.47 13.81 6.23
N GLU A 58 9.56 13.03 5.62
CA GLU A 58 8.12 13.28 5.72
C GLU A 58 7.53 12.85 7.08
N PHE A 59 8.25 12.03 7.85
CA PHE A 59 7.84 11.51 9.15
C PHE A 59 8.52 12.31 10.26
N ARG A 60 7.73 13.01 11.10
CA ARG A 60 8.25 14.00 12.05
C ARG A 60 9.02 13.45 13.25
N ARG A 61 9.09 12.14 13.44
CA ARG A 61 9.66 11.52 14.67
C ARG A 61 10.52 10.33 14.32
N ALA A 62 11.75 10.29 14.84
CA ALA A 62 12.64 9.14 14.66
C ALA A 62 12.03 7.83 15.19
N SER A 63 11.22 7.88 16.25
CA SER A 63 10.52 6.72 16.81
C SER A 63 9.40 6.16 15.91
N TYR A 64 9.06 6.84 14.81
CA TYR A 64 7.99 6.40 13.93
C TYR A 64 8.27 5.01 13.32
N PHE A 65 9.53 4.61 13.18
CA PHE A 65 9.93 3.32 12.60
C PHE A 65 10.50 2.32 13.62
N GLU A 66 10.36 2.59 14.93
CA GLU A 66 10.93 1.75 15.99
C GLU A 66 10.50 0.27 15.89
N HIS A 67 9.26 0.02 15.47
CA HIS A 67 8.72 -1.33 15.31
C HIS A 67 9.19 -2.07 14.05
N ARG A 68 9.93 -1.39 13.18
CA ARG A 68 10.43 -1.93 11.91
C ARG A 68 11.96 -1.92 11.83
N GLN A 69 12.67 -1.70 12.93
CA GLN A 69 14.14 -1.67 12.93
C GLN A 69 14.77 -2.97 12.43
N SER A 70 14.16 -4.13 12.69
CA SER A 70 14.66 -5.42 12.17
C SER A 70 14.59 -5.51 10.65
N GLU A 71 13.71 -4.75 10.01
CA GLU A 71 13.51 -4.72 8.57
C GLU A 71 14.27 -3.56 7.91
N LEU A 72 14.13 -2.35 8.47
CA LEU A 72 14.65 -1.12 7.90
C LEU A 72 16.07 -0.81 8.38
N GLY A 73 16.50 -1.38 9.49
CA GLY A 73 17.72 -1.02 10.20
C GLY A 73 17.55 0.21 11.10
N GLU A 74 18.64 0.58 11.75
CA GLU A 74 18.74 1.79 12.59
C GLU A 74 19.27 2.97 11.75
N ASP A 75 19.20 4.18 12.31
CA ASP A 75 19.77 5.41 11.73
C ASP A 75 19.40 5.67 10.26
N LEU A 76 18.09 5.69 9.97
CA LEU A 76 17.55 5.91 8.63
C LEU A 76 17.82 7.36 8.14
N PRO A 77 18.56 7.56 7.04
CA PRO A 77 18.77 8.90 6.47
C PRO A 77 17.46 9.54 6.00
N ASP A 78 17.36 10.87 6.08
CA ASP A 78 16.17 11.65 5.72
C ASP A 78 15.63 11.37 4.31
N ASP A 79 16.51 11.15 3.33
CA ASP A 79 16.14 10.87 1.93
C ASP A 79 15.90 9.39 1.65
N ARG A 80 16.07 8.51 2.64
CA ARG A 80 15.79 7.08 2.46
C ARG A 80 14.31 6.87 2.21
N LEU A 81 14.00 6.20 1.11
CA LEU A 81 12.63 5.83 0.76
C LEU A 81 12.19 4.60 1.56
N ILE A 82 11.13 4.79 2.36
CA ILE A 82 10.54 3.74 3.20
C ILE A 82 9.31 3.17 2.51
N PRO A 83 9.19 1.84 2.38
CA PRO A 83 8.00 1.21 1.85
C PRO A 83 6.86 1.15 2.86
N LEU A 84 5.63 1.15 2.36
CA LEU A 84 4.41 1.03 3.15
C LEU A 84 4.27 -0.34 3.84
N THR A 85 4.79 -1.40 3.21
CA THR A 85 4.74 -2.80 3.69
C THR A 85 6.13 -3.41 3.64
N GLU A 86 6.34 -4.62 4.19
CA GLU A 86 7.65 -5.30 4.09
C GLU A 86 7.92 -5.76 2.65
N ARG A 87 6.88 -6.23 1.97
CA ARG A 87 6.96 -6.80 0.63
C ARG A 87 5.77 -6.37 -0.22
N PRO A 88 5.89 -6.33 -1.55
CA PRO A 88 4.77 -5.98 -2.44
C PRO A 88 3.58 -6.94 -2.30
N GLU A 89 3.80 -8.21 -1.94
CA GLU A 89 2.73 -9.20 -1.78
C GLU A 89 1.77 -8.85 -0.64
N ASP A 90 2.26 -8.09 0.35
CA ASP A 90 1.50 -7.67 1.53
C ASP A 90 0.50 -6.55 1.22
N LEU A 91 0.62 -5.87 0.07
CA LEU A 91 -0.43 -5.01 -0.44
C LEU A 91 -1.59 -5.88 -0.96
N LEU A 92 -2.77 -5.74 -0.38
CA LEU A 92 -3.95 -6.49 -0.80
C LEU A 92 -4.68 -5.73 -1.90
N ILE A 93 -4.92 -6.39 -3.03
CA ILE A 93 -5.71 -5.82 -4.14
C ILE A 93 -7.02 -6.59 -4.24
N ILE A 94 -8.13 -5.86 -4.16
CA ILE A 94 -9.49 -6.35 -4.43
C ILE A 94 -10.13 -5.49 -5.52
N VAL A 95 -11.16 -6.05 -6.18
CA VAL A 95 -12.03 -5.30 -7.09
C VAL A 95 -13.41 -5.22 -6.46
N ALA A 96 -13.95 -4.02 -6.31
CA ALA A 96 -15.22 -3.79 -5.63
C ALA A 96 -15.98 -2.59 -6.22
N GLY A 97 -17.30 -2.61 -6.08
CA GLY A 97 -18.20 -1.60 -6.64
C GLY A 97 -18.86 -2.02 -7.95
N GLY A 98 -19.41 -1.06 -8.70
CA GLY A 98 -20.10 -1.31 -9.97
C GLY A 98 -19.31 -0.80 -11.18
N SER A 99 -19.59 -1.41 -12.34
CA SER A 99 -19.03 -1.05 -13.66
C SER A 99 -19.72 0.14 -14.34
N GLY A 100 -20.49 0.94 -13.59
CA GLY A 100 -21.06 2.21 -14.08
C GLY A 100 -19.98 3.27 -14.30
N ALA A 101 -20.33 4.54 -14.55
CA ALA A 101 -19.40 5.62 -14.91
C ALA A 101 -18.40 6.08 -13.79
N GLY A 102 -18.07 5.22 -12.83
CA GLY A 102 -17.18 5.53 -11.72
C GLY A 102 -15.72 5.18 -11.98
N TRP A 103 -14.81 5.95 -11.38
CA TRP A 103 -13.35 5.74 -11.41
C TRP A 103 -12.74 5.73 -9.99
N HIS A 104 -13.58 5.60 -8.98
CA HIS A 104 -13.22 5.75 -7.57
C HIS A 104 -12.55 4.50 -7.02
N ASN A 105 -11.35 4.67 -6.46
CA ASN A 105 -10.62 3.60 -5.78
C ASN A 105 -10.51 3.97 -4.31
N LEU A 106 -10.41 2.98 -3.43
CA LEU A 106 -10.23 3.18 -2.01
C LEU A 106 -8.95 2.52 -1.54
N CYS A 107 -8.17 3.25 -0.75
CA CYS A 107 -6.97 2.76 -0.11
C CYS A 107 -7.26 2.74 1.39
N ILE A 108 -7.30 1.55 1.96
CA ILE A 108 -7.74 1.30 3.33
C ILE A 108 -6.49 0.89 4.11
N PRO A 109 -5.99 1.73 5.02
CA PRO A 109 -4.84 1.39 5.85
C PRO A 109 -5.20 0.24 6.78
N SER A 110 -4.21 -0.59 7.14
CA SER A 110 -4.41 -1.61 8.16
C SER A 110 -4.12 -1.05 9.56
N PHE A 111 -4.38 -1.87 10.59
CA PHE A 111 -3.91 -1.53 11.95
C PHE A 111 -2.38 -1.51 12.04
N GLY A 112 -1.67 -2.22 11.15
CA GLY A 112 -0.24 -2.51 11.29
C GLY A 112 0.02 -3.78 12.10
N ASN A 113 1.18 -4.44 11.92
CA ASN A 113 1.60 -5.65 12.65
C ASN A 113 0.57 -6.81 12.68
N THR A 114 -0.39 -6.79 11.76
CA THR A 114 -1.47 -7.77 11.64
C THR A 114 -1.52 -8.27 10.21
N ARG A 115 -2.03 -9.49 10.01
CA ARG A 115 -2.14 -10.12 8.70
C ARG A 115 -3.61 -10.37 8.39
N ALA A 116 -4.02 -10.04 7.18
CA ALA A 116 -5.36 -10.33 6.71
C ALA A 116 -5.56 -11.84 6.53
N VAL A 117 -6.74 -12.31 6.90
CA VAL A 117 -7.15 -13.70 6.71
C VAL A 117 -8.44 -13.72 5.89
N THR A 118 -8.51 -14.64 4.94
CA THR A 118 -9.73 -14.89 4.17
C THR A 118 -10.31 -16.22 4.61
N VAL A 119 -11.51 -16.19 5.17
CA VAL A 119 -12.24 -17.37 5.63
C VAL A 119 -13.67 -17.29 5.11
N ALA A 120 -14.28 -18.44 4.86
CA ALA A 120 -15.72 -18.49 4.57
C ALA A 120 -16.49 -18.10 5.84
N VAL A 121 -17.50 -17.24 5.67
CA VAL A 121 -18.42 -16.88 6.74
C VAL A 121 -19.71 -17.68 6.53
N ALA A 122 -20.23 -18.28 7.60
CA ALA A 122 -21.45 -19.08 7.60
C ALA A 122 -22.72 -18.21 7.57
#